data_AF-A0A838V528-F1
#
_entry.id   AF-A0A838V528-F1
#
_cell.length_a   1.000
_cell.length_b   1.000
_cell.length_c   1.000
_cell.angle_alpha   90.00
_cell.angle_beta   90.00
_cell.angle_gamma   90.00
#
_symmetry.space_group_name_H-M   'P 1'
#
loop_
_entity.id
_entity.type
_entity.pdbx_description
1 polymer ?
#
loop_
_entity_poly.entity_id
_entity_poly.type
_entity_poly.pdbx_seq_one_letter_code
_entity_poly.pdbx_strand_id
1 'polypeptide(L)'
;LEAYPGWGGYGASKAALEQLSHVLATEQPAWRVYWVDPGDMRTTMHQAAFPGEDISDRPPPEASVPGLLALIAGDLPSGRYRSADLASPLGHEL
;
A
#
# COMPACT_ATOMS: atom_id res chain seq x y z
N LEU A 1 6.88 -5.87 6.85
CA LEU A 1 5.85 -6.91 7.12
C LEU A 1 5.57 -6.93 8.61
N GLU A 2 4.31 -6.95 9.00
CA GLU A 2 3.89 -6.98 10.41
C GLU A 2 3.26 -8.34 10.73
N ALA A 3 3.60 -8.90 11.88
CA ALA A 3 3.21 -10.24 12.29
C ALA A 3 1.95 -10.24 13.16
N TYR A 4 0.80 -9.92 12.55
CA TYR A 4 -0.46 -9.87 13.27
C TYR A 4 -1.01 -11.27 13.61
N PRO A 5 -1.39 -11.55 14.86
CA PRO A 5 -2.05 -12.80 15.23
C PRO A 5 -3.32 -13.05 14.41
N GLY A 6 -3.50 -14.26 13.87
CA GLY A 6 -4.66 -14.62 13.06
C GLY A 6 -4.55 -14.31 11.56
N TRP A 7 -3.52 -13.60 11.13
CA TRP A 7 -3.36 -13.16 9.73
C TRP A 7 -2.50 -14.08 8.86
N GLY A 8 -2.12 -15.27 9.33
CA GLY A 8 -1.10 -16.11 8.68
C GLY A 8 -1.25 -16.28 7.16
N GLY A 9 -2.42 -16.71 6.67
CA GLY A 9 -2.66 -16.89 5.24
C GLY A 9 -2.61 -15.59 4.44
N TYR A 10 -3.21 -14.51 4.98
CA TYR A 10 -3.17 -13.20 4.34
C TYR A 10 -1.74 -12.61 4.32
N GLY A 11 -1.04 -12.64 5.46
CA GLY A 11 0.34 -12.18 5.61
C GLY A 11 1.30 -12.93 4.68
N ALA A 12 1.17 -14.26 4.57
CA ALA A 12 1.94 -15.05 3.62
C ALA A 12 1.68 -14.62 2.16
N SER A 13 0.42 -14.38 1.78
CA SER A 13 0.09 -13.90 0.44
C SER A 13 0.68 -12.51 0.13
N LYS A 14 0.75 -11.61 1.12
CA LYS A 14 1.36 -10.29 0.98
C LYS A 14 2.89 -10.34 0.90
N ALA A 15 3.52 -11.24 1.65
CA ALA A 15 4.95 -11.52 1.51
C ALA A 15 5.28 -12.09 0.13
N ALA A 16 4.46 -13.02 -0.38
CA ALA A 16 4.60 -13.56 -1.73
C ALA A 16 4.42 -12.47 -2.81
N LEU A 17 3.43 -11.57 -2.64
CA LEU A 17 3.24 -10.42 -3.53
C LEU A 17 4.47 -9.51 -3.53
N GLU A 18 5.05 -9.21 -2.36
CA GLU A 18 6.25 -8.37 -2.25
C GLU A 18 7.43 -8.99 -3.03
N GLN A 19 7.69 -10.29 -2.86
CA GLN A 19 8.73 -10.97 -3.62
C GLN A 19 8.43 -10.98 -5.13
N LEU A 20 7.18 -11.22 -5.53
CA LEU A 20 6.77 -11.21 -6.94
C LEU A 20 7.01 -9.84 -7.57
N SER A 21 6.68 -8.75 -6.87
CA SER A 21 6.90 -7.40 -7.37
C SER A 21 8.39 -7.07 -7.52
N HIS A 22 9.24 -7.52 -6.59
CA HIS A 22 10.70 -7.39 -6.72
C HIS A 22 11.25 -8.11 -7.95
N VAL A 23 10.81 -9.35 -8.18
CA VAL A 23 11.21 -10.14 -9.36
C VAL A 23 10.76 -9.43 -10.63
N LEU A 24 9.50 -9.02 -10.71
CA LEU A 24 8.96 -8.34 -11.89
C LEU A 24 9.70 -7.02 -12.19
N ALA A 25 10.03 -6.23 -11.16
CA ALA A 25 10.79 -5.00 -11.33
C ALA A 25 12.21 -5.26 -11.88
N THR A 26 12.81 -6.39 -11.52
CA THR A 26 14.15 -6.80 -12.00
C THR A 26 14.07 -7.32 -13.44
N GLU A 27 13.05 -8.11 -13.77
CA GLU A 27 12.84 -8.66 -15.11
C GLU A 27 12.43 -7.61 -16.14
N GLN A 28 11.77 -6.54 -15.69
CA GLN A 28 11.21 -5.49 -16.55
C GLN A 28 11.75 -4.11 -16.17
N PRO A 29 13.04 -3.80 -16.40
CA PRO A 29 13.65 -2.54 -15.96
C PRO A 29 13.09 -1.30 -16.68
N ALA A 30 12.39 -1.48 -17.81
CA ALA A 30 11.70 -0.40 -18.52
C ALA A 30 10.31 -0.09 -17.92
N TRP A 31 9.80 -0.90 -17.00
CA TRP A 31 8.48 -0.71 -16.37
C TRP A 31 8.63 -0.13 -14.97
N ARG A 32 7.67 0.71 -14.59
CA ARG A 32 7.50 1.16 -13.20
C ARG A 32 6.59 0.17 -12.48
N VAL A 33 7.18 -0.61 -11.58
CA VAL A 33 6.47 -1.65 -10.82
C VAL A 33 6.37 -1.18 -9.38
N TYR A 34 5.14 -0.87 -8.96
CA TYR A 34 4.85 -0.39 -7.62
C TYR A 34 3.96 -1.37 -6.87
N TRP A 35 4.20 -1.53 -5.59
CA TRP A 35 3.27 -2.14 -4.66
C TRP A 35 3.15 -1.25 -3.43
N VAL A 36 1.91 -0.99 -3.06
CA VAL A 36 1.60 0.07 -2.12
C VAL A 36 0.98 -0.51 -0.87
N ASP A 37 1.46 0.00 0.26
CA ASP A 37 0.77 -0.09 1.53
C ASP A 37 -0.22 1.09 1.62
N PRO A 38 -1.53 0.85 1.52
CA PRO A 38 -2.51 1.92 1.59
C PRO A 38 -2.72 2.43 3.02
N GLY A 39 -2.17 1.74 4.03
CA GLY A 39 -2.45 1.95 5.44
C GLY A 39 -3.81 1.39 5.87
N ASP A 40 -4.10 1.55 7.15
CA ASP A 40 -5.40 1.19 7.73
C ASP A 40 -6.50 2.09 7.15
N MET A 41 -7.56 1.45 6.64
CA MET A 41 -8.70 2.15 6.06
C MET A 41 -10.02 1.56 6.53
N ARG A 42 -11.03 2.41 6.68
CA ARG A 42 -12.41 2.04 6.98
C ARG A 42 -13.10 1.45 5.76
N THR A 43 -12.80 0.19 5.47
CA THR A 43 -13.37 -0.60 4.36
C THR A 43 -14.15 -1.80 4.87
N THR A 44 -15.01 -2.37 4.03
CA THR A 44 -15.72 -3.63 4.33
C THR A 44 -14.75 -4.78 4.61
N MET A 45 -13.63 -4.86 3.88
CA MET A 45 -12.59 -5.86 4.13
C MET A 45 -12.01 -5.70 5.54
N HIS A 46 -11.69 -4.47 5.93
CA HIS A 46 -11.09 -4.22 7.24
C HIS A 46 -12.10 -4.43 8.38
N GLN A 47 -13.39 -4.14 8.18
CA GLN A 47 -14.43 -4.49 9.14
C GLN A 47 -14.56 -6.01 9.30
N ALA A 48 -14.48 -6.78 8.21
CA ALA A 48 -14.56 -8.24 8.26
C ALA A 48 -13.38 -8.87 9.03
N ALA A 49 -12.24 -8.19 9.11
CA ALA A 49 -11.09 -8.62 9.91
C ALA A 49 -11.27 -8.38 11.43
N PHE A 50 -12.20 -7.52 11.84
CA PHE A 50 -12.51 -7.22 13.25
C PHE A 50 -14.02 -7.32 13.51
N PRO A 51 -14.62 -8.53 13.51
CA PRO A 51 -16.06 -8.69 13.69
C PRO A 51 -16.53 -8.21 15.06
N GLY A 52 -17.51 -7.30 15.09
CA GLY A 52 -18.11 -6.77 16.31
C GLY A 52 -17.36 -5.58 16.94
N GLU A 53 -16.24 -5.17 16.36
CA GLU A 53 -15.52 -3.96 16.77
C GLU A 53 -15.95 -2.75 15.92
N ASP A 54 -16.01 -1.57 16.56
CA ASP A 54 -16.15 -0.31 15.84
C ASP A 54 -14.78 0.14 15.32
N ILE A 55 -14.69 0.31 13.99
CA ILE A 55 -13.46 0.71 13.29
C ILE A 55 -13.57 2.15 12.75
N SER A 56 -14.50 2.93 13.29
CA SER A 56 -14.77 4.31 12.85
C SER A 56 -13.59 5.26 13.07
N ASP A 57 -12.62 4.87 13.91
CA ASP A 57 -11.35 5.54 14.18
C ASP A 57 -10.38 5.49 12.99
N ARG A 58 -10.53 4.52 12.08
CA ARG A 58 -9.67 4.38 10.90
C ARG A 58 -10.01 5.41 9.82
N PRO A 59 -9.00 5.94 9.09
CA PRO A 59 -9.22 6.86 7.98
C PRO A 59 -10.19 6.31 6.91
N PRO A 60 -10.96 7.17 6.23
CA PRO A 60 -11.75 6.73 5.08
C PRO A 60 -10.81 6.34 3.91
N PRO A 61 -11.24 5.46 2.98
CA PRO A 61 -10.39 5.01 1.87
C PRO A 61 -9.81 6.16 1.01
N GLU A 62 -10.57 7.25 0.89
CA GLU A 62 -10.18 8.46 0.16
C GLU A 62 -8.89 9.10 0.72
N ALA A 63 -8.56 8.86 1.99
CA ALA A 63 -7.32 9.35 2.59
C ALA A 63 -6.06 8.76 1.94
N SER A 64 -6.16 7.58 1.29
CA SER A 64 -5.05 6.94 0.59
C SER A 64 -4.89 7.44 -0.86
N VAL A 65 -5.89 8.16 -1.40
CA VAL A 65 -5.90 8.59 -2.81
C VAL A 65 -4.76 9.57 -3.15
N PRO A 66 -4.45 10.59 -2.34
CA PRO A 66 -3.38 11.54 -2.67
C PRO A 66 -2.01 10.87 -2.89
N GLY A 67 -1.63 9.94 -2.01
CA GLY A 67 -0.36 9.21 -2.14
C GLY A 67 -0.32 8.28 -3.36
N LEU A 68 -1.45 7.63 -3.67
CA LEU A 68 -1.56 6.81 -4.89
C LEU A 68 -1.46 7.66 -6.17
N LEU A 69 -2.09 8.83 -6.20
CA LEU A 69 -1.99 9.76 -7.32
C LEU A 69 -0.57 10.28 -7.49
N ALA A 70 0.10 10.66 -6.39
CA ALA A 70 1.50 11.09 -6.41
C ALA A 70 2.42 10.00 -6.98
N LEU A 71 2.18 8.74 -6.63
CA LEU A 71 2.97 7.61 -7.13
C LEU A 71 2.73 7.33 -8.62
N ILE A 72 1.47 7.37 -9.07
CA ILE A 72 1.11 7.09 -10.47
C ILE A 72 1.57 8.21 -11.40
N ALA A 73 1.38 9.47 -10.99
CA ALA A 73 1.72 10.65 -11.78
C ALA A 73 3.19 11.06 -11.68
N GLY A 74 3.86 10.71 -10.58
CA GLY A 74 5.28 11.01 -10.35
C GLY A 74 6.22 10.10 -11.12
N ASP A 75 7.52 10.24 -10.85
CA ASP A 75 8.60 9.47 -11.49
C ASP A 75 9.54 8.82 -10.47
N LEU A 76 8.94 8.08 -9.54
CA LEU A 76 9.68 7.33 -8.53
C LEU A 76 10.19 6.00 -9.11
N PRO A 77 11.29 5.44 -8.58
CA PRO A 77 11.77 4.12 -9.02
C PRO A 77 10.77 3.02 -8.60
N SER A 78 10.79 1.89 -9.31
CA SER A 78 10.05 0.68 -8.91
C SER A 78 10.34 0.31 -7.45
N GLY A 79 9.32 -0.05 -6.68
CA GLY A 79 9.49 -0.28 -5.24
C GLY A 79 8.22 -0.34 -4.40
N ARG A 80 8.45 -0.57 -3.11
CA ARG A 80 7.43 -0.52 -2.05
C ARG A 80 7.24 0.91 -1.56
N TYR A 81 6.00 1.38 -1.53
CA TYR A 81 5.65 2.70 -0.99
C TYR A 81 4.52 2.61 0.03
N ARG A 82 4.50 3.52 1.00
CA ARG A 82 3.32 3.75 1.85
C ARG A 82 2.60 4.99 1.34
N SER A 83 1.28 4.89 1.15
CA SER A 83 0.50 6.01 0.62
C SER A 83 0.63 7.27 1.48
N ALA A 84 0.64 7.11 2.81
CA ALA A 84 0.79 8.22 3.75
C ALA A 84 2.12 9.00 3.59
N ASP A 85 3.21 8.33 3.20
CA ASP A 85 4.51 8.98 3.02
C ASP A 85 4.55 9.88 1.76
N LEU A 86 3.65 9.61 0.80
CA LEU A 86 3.56 10.31 -0.49
C LEU A 86 2.45 11.37 -0.54
N ALA A 87 1.59 11.43 0.48
CA ALA A 87 0.42 12.31 0.50
C ALA A 87 0.76 13.79 0.81
N SER A 88 2.01 14.12 1.12
CA SER A 88 2.43 15.49 1.45
C SER A 88 2.73 16.30 0.18
N PRO A 89 2.22 17.53 0.03
CA PRO A 89 2.55 18.37 -1.10
C PRO A 89 3.92 19.02 -0.85
N LEU A 90 4.97 18.54 -1.52
CA LEU A 90 6.17 19.28 -1.96
C LEU A 90 7.29 18.28 -2.30
N GLY A 91 7.57 18.11 -3.59
CA GLY A 91 8.67 17.25 -4.03
C GLY A 91 8.81 17.16 -5.55
N HIS A 92 8.76 18.29 -6.25
CA HIS A 92 9.65 18.63 -7.37
C HIS A 92 9.24 20.00 -7.94
N GLU A 93 9.86 21.07 -7.42
CA GLU A 93 10.26 22.16 -8.31
C GLU A 93 11.39 21.60 -9.20
N LEU A 94 11.14 21.54 -10.51
CA LEU A 94 12.11 21.62 -11.59
C LEU A 94 11.46 22.36 -12.76
#